data_AF-A0A392P2Q4-F1
#
_entry.id   AF-A0A392P2Q4-F1
#
_cell.length_a   1.000
_cell.length_b   1.000
_cell.length_c   1.000
_cell.angle_alpha   90.00
_cell.angle_beta   90.00
_cell.angle_gamma   90.00
#
_symmetry.space_group_name_H-M   'P 1'
#
loop_
_entity.id
_entity.type
_entity.pdbx_description
1 polymer ?
#
loop_
_entity_poly.entity_id
_entity_poly.type
_entity_poly.pdbx_seq_one_letter_code
_entity_poly.pdbx_strand_id
1 'polypeptide(L)'
;VESDLEQGIAGAVPIPPDDAGKEEVIAAIVANVDAMIKADRKITALKELQGHIWQTGYANNELEGIVFDDVPEALEKWNALGIKASLMHKQDANVWYKGIP
;
A
#
# COMPACT_ATOMS: atom_id res chain seq x y z
N VAL A 1 -15.74 -5.26 -3.39
CA VAL A 1 -16.76 -5.62 -2.38
C VAL A 1 -17.87 -6.45 -2.98
N GLU A 2 -18.69 -5.96 -3.92
CA GLU A 2 -19.75 -6.78 -4.57
C GLU A 2 -19.18 -8.05 -5.22
N SER A 3 -18.11 -7.91 -6.03
CA SER A 3 -17.40 -9.07 -6.59
C SER A 3 -16.76 -9.98 -5.54
N ASP A 4 -16.45 -9.49 -4.34
CA ASP A 4 -15.81 -10.27 -3.27
C ASP A 4 -16.85 -11.03 -2.43
N LEU A 5 -18.03 -10.42 -2.27
CA LEU A 5 -19.24 -11.04 -1.71
C LEU A 5 -19.76 -12.15 -2.64
N GLU A 6 -19.77 -11.92 -3.96
CA GLU A 6 -20.14 -12.93 -4.95
C GLU A 6 -19.14 -14.09 -5.03
N GLN A 7 -17.85 -13.83 -4.77
CA GLN A 7 -16.80 -14.85 -4.75
C GLN A 7 -16.65 -15.55 -3.39
N GLY A 8 -17.46 -15.19 -2.38
CA GLY A 8 -17.45 -15.83 -1.07
C GLY A 8 -16.14 -15.66 -0.30
N ILE A 9 -15.44 -14.54 -0.48
CA ILE A 9 -14.21 -14.27 0.28
C ILE A 9 -14.57 -14.12 1.77
N ALA A 10 -14.02 -15.02 2.60
CA ALA A 10 -14.25 -15.04 4.03
C ALA A 10 -13.84 -13.69 4.67
N GLY A 11 -14.83 -12.95 5.18
CA GLY A 11 -14.62 -11.66 5.84
C GLY A 11 -15.07 -10.42 5.05
N ALA A 12 -15.54 -10.57 3.80
CA ALA A 12 -16.21 -9.46 3.10
C ALA A 12 -17.56 -9.14 3.78
N VAL A 13 -17.74 -7.89 4.20
CA VAL A 13 -18.95 -7.42 4.89
C VAL A 13 -19.66 -6.40 3.99
N PRO A 14 -21.00 -6.41 3.90
CA PRO A 14 -21.73 -5.34 3.22
C PRO A 14 -21.37 -3.99 3.84
N ILE A 15 -21.05 -3.01 2.99
CA ILE A 15 -20.85 -1.65 3.48
C ILE A 15 -22.24 -1.12 3.86
N PRO A 16 -22.47 -0.74 5.13
CA PRO A 16 -23.75 -0.19 5.55
C PRO A 16 -24.03 1.14 4.82
N PRO A 17 -25.30 1.50 4.63
CA PRO A 17 -25.68 2.71 3.90
C PRO A 17 -25.15 3.99 4.57
N ASP A 18 -25.03 5.09 3.80
CA ASP A 18 -24.42 6.35 4.24
C ASP A 18 -25.13 7.03 5.44
N ASP A 19 -26.35 6.58 5.78
CA ASP A 19 -27.11 7.00 6.96
C ASP A 19 -26.80 6.18 8.22
N ALA A 20 -25.99 5.13 8.11
CA ALA A 20 -25.46 4.37 9.22
C ALA A 20 -24.41 5.18 10.01
N GLY A 21 -24.20 4.79 11.27
CA GLY A 21 -23.20 5.43 12.11
C GLY A 21 -21.81 5.37 11.47
N LYS A 22 -21.10 6.50 11.42
CA LYS A 22 -19.74 6.62 10.85
C LYS A 22 -18.79 5.51 11.34
N GLU A 23 -18.95 5.09 12.59
CA GLU A 23 -18.15 4.05 13.22
C GLU A 23 -18.44 2.65 12.64
N GLU A 24 -19.69 2.35 12.29
CA GLU A 24 -20.09 1.10 11.63
C GLU A 24 -19.57 1.04 10.19
N VAL A 25 -19.62 2.18 9.48
CA VAL A 25 -19.07 2.30 8.13
C VAL A 25 -17.55 2.07 8.14
N ILE A 26 -16.83 2.68 9.08
CA ILE A 26 -15.38 2.48 9.23
C ILE A 26 -15.08 1.02 9.55
N ALA A 27 -15.80 0.41 10.49
CA ALA A 27 -15.60 -1.00 10.86
C ALA A 27 -15.81 -1.94 9.65
N ALA A 28 -16.84 -1.71 8.85
CA ALA A 28 -17.10 -2.50 7.64
C ALA A 28 -16.01 -2.32 6.57
N ILE A 29 -15.50 -1.10 6.37
CA ILE A 29 -14.39 -0.84 5.45
C ILE A 29 -13.12 -1.56 5.93
N VAL A 30 -12.80 -1.49 7.23
CA VAL A 30 -11.64 -2.18 7.81
C VAL A 30 -11.73 -3.68 7.60
N ALA A 31 -12.88 -4.29 7.89
CA ALA A 31 -13.10 -5.72 7.67
C ALA A 31 -12.90 -6.12 6.20
N ASN A 32 -13.42 -5.32 5.28
CA ASN A 32 -13.24 -5.54 3.84
C ASN A 32 -11.78 -5.42 3.42
N VAL A 33 -11.05 -4.39 3.89
CA VAL A 33 -9.63 -4.21 3.58
C VAL A 33 -8.80 -5.40 4.08
N ASP A 34 -9.05 -5.85 5.31
CA ASP A 34 -8.36 -7.03 5.88
C ASP A 34 -8.64 -8.31 5.08
N ALA A 35 -9.89 -8.53 4.67
CA ALA A 35 -10.25 -9.68 3.83
C ALA A 35 -9.54 -9.63 2.45
N MET A 36 -9.46 -8.46 1.84
CA MET A 36 -8.77 -8.28 0.55
C MET A 36 -7.26 -8.51 0.65
N ILE A 37 -6.63 -8.08 1.76
CA ILE A 37 -5.21 -8.33 2.03
C ILE A 37 -4.96 -9.83 2.22
N LYS A 38 -5.79 -10.50 3.05
CA LYS A 38 -5.68 -11.95 3.29
C LYS A 38 -5.84 -12.79 2.02
N ALA A 39 -6.65 -12.32 1.09
CA ALA A 39 -6.87 -12.95 -0.20
C ALA A 39 -5.83 -12.58 -1.28
N ASP A 40 -4.76 -11.85 -0.94
CA ASP A 40 -3.73 -11.33 -1.88
C ASP A 40 -4.33 -10.64 -3.12
N ARG A 41 -5.41 -9.87 -2.91
CA ARG A 41 -6.14 -9.22 -4.00
C ARG A 41 -5.35 -8.02 -4.52
N LYS A 42 -4.90 -8.11 -5.77
CA LYS A 42 -4.17 -7.05 -6.47
C LYS A 42 -5.10 -6.00 -7.07
N ILE A 43 -5.92 -5.35 -6.25
CA ILE A 43 -6.86 -4.31 -6.71
C ILE A 43 -6.25 -2.90 -6.59
N THR A 44 -6.59 -2.01 -7.51
CA THR A 44 -6.06 -0.64 -7.55
C THR A 44 -6.43 0.17 -6.30
N ALA A 45 -7.69 0.13 -5.86
CA ALA A 45 -8.16 0.90 -4.71
C ALA A 45 -7.43 0.54 -3.39
N LEU A 46 -7.09 -0.73 -3.18
CA LEU A 46 -6.31 -1.16 -2.01
C LEU A 46 -4.90 -0.60 -2.04
N LYS A 47 -4.28 -0.53 -3.23
CA LYS A 47 -2.94 0.03 -3.41
C LYS A 47 -2.92 1.54 -3.20
N GLU A 48 -3.93 2.25 -3.69
CA GLU A 48 -4.07 3.69 -3.44
C GLU A 48 -4.19 3.98 -1.94
N LEU A 49 -5.04 3.21 -1.23
CA LEU A 49 -5.17 3.31 0.22
C LEU A 49 -3.84 3.04 0.94
N GLN A 50 -3.14 1.96 0.58
CA GLN A 50 -1.82 1.64 1.14
C GLN A 50 -0.80 2.75 0.85
N GLY A 51 -0.81 3.32 -0.35
CA GLY A 51 0.05 4.44 -0.73
C GLY A 51 -0.19 5.68 0.14
N HIS A 52 -1.45 6.03 0.41
CA HIS A 52 -1.77 7.13 1.32
C HIS A 52 -1.30 6.86 2.76
N ILE A 53 -1.53 5.64 3.27
CA ILE A 53 -1.08 5.25 4.61
C ILE A 53 0.45 5.36 4.72
N TRP A 54 1.18 4.84 3.74
CA TRP A 54 2.65 4.93 3.72
C TRP A 54 3.13 6.37 3.62
N GLN A 55 2.55 7.17 2.73
CA GLN A 55 2.93 8.57 2.57
C GLN A 55 2.80 9.34 3.89
N THR A 56 1.68 9.16 4.59
CA THR A 56 1.45 9.79 5.90
C THR A 56 2.42 9.25 6.95
N GLY A 57 2.60 7.93 7.04
CA GLY A 57 3.48 7.33 8.04
C GLY A 57 4.96 7.71 7.86
N TYR A 58 5.46 7.79 6.63
CA TYR A 58 6.82 8.30 6.36
C TYR A 58 6.94 9.81 6.63
N ALA A 59 5.94 10.61 6.24
CA ALA A 59 5.96 12.05 6.49
C ALA A 59 5.93 12.40 7.99
N ASN A 60 5.24 11.57 8.79
CA ASN A 60 5.14 11.74 10.24
C ASN A 60 6.29 11.08 11.03
N ASN A 61 7.24 10.41 10.37
CA ASN A 61 8.27 9.56 11.00
C ASN A 61 7.70 8.42 11.86
N GLU A 62 6.51 7.92 11.53
CA GLU A 62 5.88 6.76 12.18
C GLU A 62 6.32 5.44 11.51
N LEU A 63 6.81 5.53 10.26
CA LEU A 63 7.33 4.41 9.48
C LEU A 63 8.76 4.68 9.03
N GLU A 64 9.63 3.68 9.17
CA GLU A 64 11.00 3.69 8.69
C GLU A 64 11.23 2.51 7.74
N GLY A 65 11.82 2.79 6.59
CA GLY A 65 12.19 1.77 5.61
C GLY A 65 13.52 1.18 6.00
N ILE A 66 13.53 -0.08 6.44
CA ILE A 66 14.77 -0.77 6.77
C ILE A 66 15.48 -1.13 5.47
N VAL A 67 16.68 -0.58 5.32
CA VAL A 67 17.60 -0.87 4.22
C VAL A 67 18.81 -1.58 4.81
N PHE A 68 19.34 -2.59 4.11
CA PHE A 68 20.55 -3.27 4.57
C PHE A 68 21.76 -2.32 4.52
N ASP A 69 22.66 -2.46 5.49
CA ASP A 69 23.80 -1.54 5.69
C ASP A 69 24.74 -1.43 4.47
N ASP A 70 24.76 -2.44 3.61
CA ASP A 70 25.58 -2.50 2.39
C ASP A 70 24.96 -1.80 1.18
N VAL A 71 23.65 -1.53 1.21
CA VAL A 71 22.92 -0.93 0.08
C VAL A 71 23.29 0.54 -0.17
N PRO A 72 23.43 1.43 0.85
CA PRO A 72 23.87 2.81 0.61
C PRO A 72 25.25 2.85 -0.07
N GLU A 73 26.19 2.05 0.41
CA GLU A 73 27.55 1.99 -0.14
C GLU A 73 27.55 1.48 -1.58
N ALA A 74 26.73 0.48 -1.90
CA ALA A 74 26.57 -0.03 -3.26
C ALA A 74 25.96 1.02 -4.20
N LEU A 75 24.92 1.75 -3.76
CA LEU A 75 24.27 2.79 -4.55
C LEU A 75 25.20 3.98 -4.82
N GLU A 76 25.99 4.40 -3.84
CA GLU A 76 27.00 5.47 -4.01
C GLU A 76 28.08 5.08 -5.02
N LYS A 77 28.58 3.84 -4.94
CA LYS A 77 29.56 3.32 -5.91
C LYS A 77 29.00 3.28 -7.32
N TRP A 78 27.77 2.83 -7.50
CA TRP A 78 27.13 2.80 -8.82
C TRP A 78 26.89 4.21 -9.36
N ASN A 79 26.49 5.16 -8.51
CA ASN A 79 26.34 6.56 -8.89
C ASN A 79 27.67 7.16 -9.36
N ALA A 80 28.76 6.94 -8.61
CA ALA A 80 30.10 7.40 -8.96
C ALA A 80 30.63 6.79 -10.28
N LEU A 81 30.16 5.61 -10.64
CA LEU A 81 30.47 4.94 -11.91
C LEU A 81 29.56 5.38 -13.07
N GLY A 82 28.64 6.32 -12.85
CA GLY A 82 27.66 6.77 -13.84
C GLY A 82 26.58 5.72 -14.14
N ILE A 83 26.46 4.68 -13.32
CA ILE A 83 25.46 3.63 -13.45
C ILE A 83 24.18 4.12 -12.77
N LYS A 84 23.12 4.26 -13.55
CA LYS A 84 21.80 4.63 -13.02
C LYS A 84 21.19 3.43 -12.30
N ALA A 85 21.27 3.41 -10.97
CA ALA A 85 20.53 2.45 -10.16
C ALA A 85 19.01 2.76 -10.27
N SER A 86 18.20 1.73 -10.53
CA SER A 86 16.74 1.83 -10.54
C SER A 86 16.18 0.69 -9.70
N LEU A 87 15.41 1.02 -8.68
CA LEU A 87 14.76 0.03 -7.84
C LEU A 87 13.50 -0.47 -8.54
N MET A 88 13.44 -1.76 -8.87
CA MET A 88 12.25 -2.41 -9.41
C MET A 88 11.58 -3.24 -8.32
N HIS A 89 10.41 -2.79 -7.85
CA HIS A 89 9.59 -3.52 -6.89
C HIS A 89 8.40 -4.19 -7.58
N LYS A 90 8.14 -5.46 -7.26
CA LYS A 90 7.12 -6.28 -7.95
C LYS A 90 5.67 -5.96 -7.55
N GLN A 91 5.42 -4.93 -6.72
CA GLN A 91 4.05 -4.51 -6.35
C GLN A 91 3.44 -3.39 -7.24
N ASP A 92 4.08 -3.04 -8.36
CA ASP A 92 3.62 -2.23 -9.52
C ASP A 92 4.24 -0.85 -9.72
N ALA A 93 4.41 -0.53 -11.01
CA ALA A 93 5.18 0.57 -11.62
C ALA A 93 4.46 1.93 -11.70
N ASN A 94 3.29 2.10 -11.07
CA ASN A 94 2.45 3.29 -11.28
C ASN A 94 2.37 4.29 -10.10
N VAL A 95 3.10 4.07 -9.00
CA VAL A 95 2.95 4.90 -7.78
C VAL A 95 4.15 5.79 -7.45
N TRP A 96 5.27 5.70 -8.19
CA TRP A 96 6.48 6.46 -7.85
C TRP A 96 6.89 7.43 -8.96
N TYR A 97 6.22 8.59 -9.00
CA TYR A 97 6.74 9.81 -9.60
C TYR A 97 6.27 11.00 -8.76
N LYS A 98 7.02 11.32 -7.69
CA LYS A 98 7.29 12.68 -7.19
C LYS A 98 7.96 12.59 -5.81
N GLY A 99 9.20 13.06 -5.74
CA GLY A 99 9.84 13.41 -4.47
C GLY A 99 10.96 12.48 -4.04
N ILE A 100 12.00 12.37 -4.86
CA ILE A 100 13.35 12.30 -4.32
C ILE A 100 14.01 13.62 -4.80
N PRO A 101 14.53 14.48 -3.90
CA PRO A 101 15.27 15.67 -4.29
C PRO A 101 16.52 15.32 -5.11
#